data_AF-A0A9D6J2M6-F1
#
_entry.id   AF-A0A9D6J2M6-F1
#
_cell.length_a   1.000
_cell.length_b   1.000
_cell.length_c   1.000
_cell.angle_alpha   90.00
_cell.angle_beta   90.00
_cell.angle_gamma   90.00
#
_symmetry.space_group_name_H-M   'P 1'
#
loop_
_entity.id
_entity.type
_entity.pdbx_description
1 polymer ?
#
loop_
_entity_poly.entity_id
_entity_poly.type
_entity_poly.pdbx_seq_one_letter_code
_entity_poly.pdbx_strand_id
1 'polypeptide(L)' 'MKDFKTIDDFDVRGKRVLIRVDLNVPMTSGEVADAIRIER' A
#
# COMPACT_ATOMS: atom_id res chain seq x y z
N MET A 1 -2.22 21.26 -13.94
CA MET A 1 -1.35 20.96 -12.79
C MET A 1 -2.08 19.96 -11.90
N LYS A 2 -1.39 19.06 -11.20
CA LYS A 2 -2.04 18.17 -10.23
C LYS A 2 -2.34 18.98 -8.95
N ASP A 3 -3.58 18.90 -8.45
CA ASP A 3 -4.05 19.62 -7.25
C ASP A 3 -3.77 18.88 -5.93
N PHE A 4 -2.97 17.81 -5.96
CA PHE A 4 -2.64 17.01 -4.79
C PHE A 4 -1.16 16.67 -4.73
N LYS A 5 -0.64 16.53 -3.50
CA LYS A 5 0.72 16.09 -3.23
C LYS A 5 0.84 14.58 -3.43
N THR A 6 1.98 14.16 -3.95
CA THR A 6 2.39 12.77 -4.13
C THR A 6 3.43 12.39 -3.09
N ILE A 7 3.81 11.11 -3.01
CA ILE A 7 4.81 10.64 -2.03
C ILE A 7 6.17 11.33 -2.23
N ASP A 8 6.53 11.69 -3.46
CA ASP A 8 7.79 12.34 -3.81
C ASP A 8 7.92 13.75 -3.21
N ASP A 9 6.81 14.34 -2.74
CA ASP A 9 6.77 15.68 -2.14
C ASP A 9 7.10 15.68 -0.63
N PHE A 10 7.42 14.53 -0.02
CA PHE A 10 7.58 14.40 1.44
C PHE A 10 8.88 13.70 1.86
N ASP A 11 9.54 14.23 2.90
CA ASP A 11 10.58 13.48 3.66
C ASP A 11 9.93 12.70 4.81
N VAL A 12 9.96 11.37 4.69
CA VAL A 12 9.35 10.44 5.64
C VAL A 12 10.34 9.88 6.67
N ARG A 13 11.63 10.26 6.61
CA ARG A 13 12.65 9.73 7.52
C ARG A 13 12.31 10.04 8.99
N GLY A 14 12.29 9.00 9.82
CA GLY A 14 11.99 9.11 11.25
C GLY A 14 10.52 9.41 11.57
N LYS A 15 9.61 9.34 10.59
CA LYS A 15 8.18 9.57 10.81
C LYS A 15 7.40 8.26 10.79
N ARG A 16 6.34 8.19 11.59
CA ARG A 16 5.31 7.16 11.45
C ARG A 16 4.31 7.62 10.39
N VAL A 17 4.11 6.81 9.36
CA VAL A 17 3.25 7.12 8.22
C VAL A 17 2.07 6.16 8.20
N LEU A 18 0.86 6.68 8.09
CA LEU A 18 -0.32 5.87 7.82
C LEU A 18 -0.43 5.65 6.30
N ILE A 19 -0.31 4.40 5.87
CA ILE A 19 -0.43 4.03 4.46
C ILE A 19 -1.72 3.26 4.26
N ARG A 20 -2.56 3.75 3.34
CA ARG A 20 -3.74 3.01 2.87
C ARG A 20 -3.32 2.16 1.67
N VAL A 21 -3.47 0.85 1.80
CA VAL A 21 -3.14 -0.14 0.77
C VAL A 21 -4.38 -0.97 0.39
N ASP A 22 -4.39 -1.53 -0.82
CA ASP A 22 -5.38 -2.54 -1.23
C ASP A 22 -4.85 -3.95 -0.92
N LEU A 23 -5.25 -4.48 0.23
CA LEU A 23 -4.90 -5.85 0.66
C LEU A 23 -6.03 -6.85 0.40
N ASN A 24 -7.01 -6.51 -0.44
CA ASN A 24 -8.12 -7.42 -0.73
C ASN A 24 -7.65 -8.52 -1.69
N VAL A 25 -6.98 -9.54 -1.15
CA VAL A 25 -6.46 -10.71 -1.87
C VAL A 25 -7.41 -11.91 -1.78
N PRO A 26 -7.40 -12.81 -2.77
CA PRO A 26 -8.13 -14.07 -2.66
C PRO A 26 -7.52 -14.95 -1.57
N MET A 27 -8.40 -15.55 -0.76
CA MET A 27 -8.04 -16.43 0.35
C MET A 27 -8.58 -17.84 0.10
N THR A 28 -7.87 -18.87 0.51
CA THR A 28 -8.32 -20.27 0.49
C THR A 28 -7.83 -20.98 1.75
N SER A 29 -8.73 -21.65 2.46
CA SER A 29 -8.41 -22.40 3.69
C SER A 29 -7.65 -21.58 4.76
N GLY A 30 -7.91 -20.26 4.83
CA GLY A 30 -7.24 -19.35 5.76
C GLY A 30 -5.89 -18.83 5.29
N GLU A 31 -5.43 -19.20 4.10
CA GLU A 31 -4.16 -18.77 3.51
C GLU A 31 -4.39 -17.91 2.26
N VAL A 32 -3.41 -17.06 1.93
CA VAL A 32 -3.43 -16.24 0.71
C VAL A 32 -3.22 -17.16 -0.49
N ALA A 33 -4.17 -17.16 -1.43
CA ALA A 33 -4.09 -17.99 -2.63
C ALA A 33 -3.32 -17.29 -3.77
N ASP A 34 -3.34 -15.96 -3.81
CA ASP A 34 -2.62 -15.13 -4.77
C ASP A 34 -2.21 -13.81 -4.09
N ALA A 35 -0.91 -13.52 -4.09
CA ALA A 35 -0.30 -12.38 -3.41
C ALA A 35 -0.01 -11.18 -4.33
N ILE A 36 -0.49 -11.16 -5.59
CA ILE A 36 -0.16 -10.11 -6.57
C ILE A 36 -0.45 -8.69 -6.04
N ARG A 37 -1.50 -8.49 -5.22
CA ARG A 37 -1.84 -7.17 -4.63
C ARG A 37 -0.92 -6.75 -3.46
N ILE A 38 -0.15 -7.68 -2.91
CA ILE A 38 0.82 -7.44 -1.83
C ILE A 38 2.23 -7.23 -2.41
N GLU A 39 2.57 -7.97 -3.46
CA GLU A 39 3.92 -7.96 -4.06
C GLU A 39 4.19 -6.78 -4.99
N ARG A 40 3.14 -6.04 -5.40
CA ARG A 40 3.24 -4.85 -6.26
C ARG A 40 2.99 -3.58 -5.47
#